data_AF-A0A854E0X5-F1
#
_entry.id   AF-A0A854E0X5-F1
#
_cell.length_a   1.000
_cell.length_b   1.000
_cell.length_c   1.000
_cell.angle_alpha   90.00
_cell.angle_beta   90.00
_cell.angle_gamma   90.00
#
_symmetry.space_group_name_H-M   'P 1'
#
loop_
_entity.id
_entity.type
_entity.pdbx_description
1 polymer ?
#
loop_
_entity_poly.entity_id
_entity_poly.type
_entity_poly.pdbx_seq_one_letter_code
_entity_poly.pdbx_strand_id
1 'polypeptide(L)'
;MTRKIRKNFNFYVDGKGYAGSVMSFTAPKLSLKTEDFQAGGMLAPTEIVLGHEKLTADVEFASDDAEIMSKFHVIESKEYGFTAREALEGDDGEVTQVVHNMRGKVKLLDRGETKVGEKGTIKVSLALSYYKLTHGAQVVQEIDVVNMIARQGGIDVLAGIRGALGI
;
A
#
# COMPACT_ATOMS: atom_id res chain seq x y z
N MET A 1 6.41 -23.76 -13.37
CA MET A 1 6.01 -22.49 -12.71
C MET A 1 6.36 -21.40 -13.71
N THR A 2 5.36 -20.80 -14.37
CA THR A 2 5.54 -19.72 -15.34
C THR A 2 6.15 -18.50 -14.63
N ARG A 3 7.16 -17.87 -15.22
CA ARG A 3 7.79 -16.67 -14.67
C ARG A 3 6.95 -15.45 -14.99
N LYS A 4 6.22 -14.92 -14.00
CA LYS A 4 5.39 -13.71 -14.14
C LYS A 4 6.20 -12.45 -13.80
N ILE A 5 6.43 -11.55 -14.77
CA ILE A 5 7.24 -10.33 -14.62
C ILE A 5 6.34 -9.09 -14.67
N ARG A 6 6.53 -8.14 -13.74
CA ARG A 6 5.88 -6.82 -13.81
C ARG A 6 6.39 -6.05 -15.02
N LYS A 7 5.49 -5.68 -15.93
CA LYS A 7 5.84 -4.96 -17.15
C LYS A 7 5.35 -3.52 -17.17
N ASN A 8 4.20 -3.25 -16.55
CA ASN A 8 3.62 -1.92 -16.58
C ASN A 8 2.67 -1.71 -15.39
N PHE A 9 2.33 -0.47 -15.11
CA PHE A 9 1.35 -0.12 -14.09
C PHE A 9 0.59 1.16 -14.42
N ASN A 10 -0.51 1.38 -13.72
CA ASN A 10 -1.24 2.64 -13.69
C ASN A 10 -1.71 2.93 -12.26
N PHE A 11 -1.91 4.20 -11.94
CA PHE A 11 -2.33 4.66 -10.63
C PHE A 11 -3.60 5.51 -10.73
N TYR A 12 -4.49 5.34 -9.77
CA TYR A 12 -5.77 6.01 -9.71
C TYR A 12 -5.95 6.68 -8.35
N VAL A 13 -6.47 7.90 -8.35
CA VAL A 13 -6.88 8.65 -7.16
C VAL A 13 -8.37 8.96 -7.31
N ASP A 14 -9.20 8.49 -6.37
CA ASP A 14 -10.66 8.64 -6.38
C ASP A 14 -11.33 8.34 -7.75
N GLY A 15 -10.79 7.37 -8.48
CA GLY A 15 -11.31 6.94 -9.79
C GLY A 15 -10.69 7.63 -11.01
N LYS A 16 -9.98 8.74 -10.84
CA LYS A 16 -9.20 9.37 -11.94
C LYS A 16 -7.87 8.63 -12.13
N GLY A 17 -7.61 8.18 -13.35
CA GLY A 17 -6.38 7.49 -13.72
C GLY A 17 -5.29 8.46 -14.20
N TYR A 18 -4.03 8.15 -13.89
CA TYR A 18 -2.86 8.96 -14.21
C TYR A 18 -1.94 8.28 -15.23
N ALA A 19 -2.54 7.61 -16.22
CA ALA A 19 -1.80 6.96 -17.29
C ALA A 19 -1.00 8.01 -18.08
N GLY A 20 0.29 7.74 -18.29
CA GLY A 20 1.21 8.65 -18.99
C GLY A 20 1.80 9.77 -18.12
N SER A 21 1.34 9.95 -16.88
CA SER A 21 1.94 10.90 -15.94
C SER A 21 2.49 10.27 -14.66
N VAL A 22 1.98 9.12 -14.23
CA VAL A 22 2.61 8.38 -13.12
C VAL A 22 3.93 7.76 -13.56
N MET A 23 4.97 7.95 -12.75
CA MET A 23 6.35 7.57 -13.06
C MET A 23 6.80 6.34 -12.27
N SER A 24 6.52 6.33 -10.98
CA SER A 24 6.89 5.22 -10.08
C SER A 24 5.83 5.01 -9.01
N PHE A 25 5.71 3.77 -8.55
CA PHE A 25 4.87 3.39 -7.42
C PHE A 25 5.60 2.38 -6.55
N THR A 26 5.67 2.66 -5.26
CA THR A 26 6.19 1.78 -4.22
C THR A 26 5.01 1.26 -3.41
N ALA A 27 4.72 -0.04 -3.58
CA ALA A 27 3.65 -0.70 -2.84
C ALA A 27 3.88 -0.63 -1.32
N PRO A 28 2.80 -0.72 -0.51
CA PRO A 28 2.93 -0.66 0.94
C PRO A 28 3.91 -1.69 1.50
N LYS A 29 4.85 -1.24 2.33
CA LYS A 29 5.72 -2.15 3.07
C LYS A 29 4.92 -2.81 4.19
N LEU A 30 4.97 -4.14 4.22
CA LEU A 30 4.32 -4.95 5.23
C LEU A 30 5.38 -5.46 6.20
N SER A 31 5.41 -4.88 7.39
CA SER A 31 6.36 -5.20 8.44
C SER A 31 5.63 -5.39 9.75
N LEU A 32 6.11 -6.36 10.53
CA LEU A 32 5.61 -6.66 11.85
C LEU A 32 6.29 -5.74 12.85
N LYS A 33 5.52 -5.26 13.83
CA LYS A 33 6.09 -4.64 15.02
C LYS A 33 6.46 -5.75 15.98
N THR A 34 7.76 -5.95 16.20
CA THR A 34 8.29 -6.99 17.11
C THR A 34 8.90 -6.38 18.37
N GLU A 35 8.98 -7.19 19.42
CA GLU A 35 9.74 -6.91 20.63
C GLU A 35 10.54 -8.15 21.03
N ASP A 36 11.77 -7.96 21.50
CA ASP A 36 12.58 -9.04 22.04
C ASP A 36 12.04 -9.46 23.41
N PHE A 37 11.61 -10.71 23.51
CA PHE A 37 11.07 -11.26 24.75
C PHE A 37 11.95 -12.41 25.26
N GLN A 38 12.38 -12.30 26.52
CA GLN A 38 13.07 -13.36 27.24
C GLN A 38 12.54 -13.46 28.68
N ALA A 39 12.07 -14.64 29.07
CA ALA A 39 11.56 -14.93 30.41
C ALA A 39 12.37 -16.04 31.11
N GLY A 40 12.04 -16.31 32.37
CA GLY A 40 12.70 -17.37 33.16
C GLY A 40 12.63 -18.73 32.46
N GLY A 41 13.76 -19.41 32.35
CA GLY A 41 13.87 -20.70 31.64
C GLY A 41 14.14 -20.59 30.14
N MET A 42 14.26 -19.38 29.58
CA MET A 42 14.63 -19.17 28.16
C MET A 42 16.14 -18.96 28.00
N LEU A 43 16.74 -19.67 27.05
CA LEU A 43 18.17 -19.59 26.74
C LEU A 43 18.58 -18.27 26.07
N ALA A 44 17.72 -17.70 25.23
CA ALA A 44 17.96 -16.46 24.50
C ALA A 44 16.63 -15.72 24.24
N PRO A 45 16.66 -14.41 23.92
CA PRO A 45 15.48 -13.67 23.49
C PRO A 45 14.89 -14.22 22.20
N THR A 46 13.57 -14.08 22.06
CA THR A 46 12.84 -14.37 20.82
C THR A 46 11.94 -13.18 20.47
N GLU A 47 11.78 -12.91 19.18
CA GLU A 47 10.90 -11.85 18.72
C GLU A 47 9.43 -12.27 18.86
N ILE A 48 8.66 -11.50 19.62
CA ILE A 48 7.20 -11.63 19.69
C ILE A 48 6.54 -10.54 18.86
N VAL A 49 5.44 -10.89 18.19
CA VAL A 49 4.70 -9.97 17.31
C VAL A 49 3.66 -9.21 18.12
N LEU A 50 3.75 -7.88 18.12
CA LEU A 50 2.81 -6.98 18.81
C LEU A 50 1.77 -6.37 17.87
N GLY A 51 1.95 -6.53 16.56
CA GLY A 51 1.03 -6.03 15.54
C GLY A 51 1.75 -5.70 14.25
N HIS A 52 1.18 -4.77 13.49
CA HIS A 52 1.72 -4.32 12.21
C HIS A 52 2.34 -2.92 12.36
N GLU A 53 3.41 -2.64 11.62
CA GLU A 53 3.95 -1.28 11.51
C GLU A 53 3.01 -0.35 10.72
N LYS A 54 3.29 0.95 10.68
CA LYS A 54 2.46 1.89 9.93
C LYS A 54 2.52 1.58 8.43
N LEU A 55 1.36 1.42 7.80
CA LEU A 55 1.26 1.25 6.35
C LEU A 55 1.57 2.58 5.63
N THR A 56 2.57 2.56 4.76
CA THR A 56 2.94 3.69 3.91
C THR A 56 3.22 3.23 2.49
N ALA A 57 2.81 4.03 1.51
CA ALA A 57 3.12 3.83 0.10
C ALA A 57 3.60 5.14 -0.51
N ASP A 58 4.41 5.06 -1.56
CA ASP A 58 4.94 6.22 -2.25
C ASP A 58 4.60 6.15 -3.73
N VAL A 59 4.28 7.31 -4.32
CA VAL A 59 4.00 7.43 -5.75
C VAL A 59 4.63 8.72 -6.28
N GLU A 60 5.20 8.66 -7.47
CA GLU A 60 5.78 9.82 -8.15
C GLU A 60 5.04 10.11 -9.46
N PHE A 61 4.76 11.39 -9.71
CA PHE A 61 4.11 11.88 -10.93
C PHE A 61 5.03 12.86 -11.67
N ALA A 62 4.98 12.86 -13.00
CA ALA A 62 5.65 13.84 -13.85
C ALA A 62 4.80 15.10 -14.11
N SER A 63 3.48 15.01 -13.91
CA SER A 63 2.56 16.13 -14.15
C SER A 63 2.13 16.80 -12.86
N ASP A 64 2.13 18.13 -12.87
CA ASP A 64 1.56 18.96 -11.81
C ASP A 64 0.05 19.08 -11.98
N ASP A 65 -0.68 18.18 -11.30
CA ASP A 65 -2.13 18.10 -11.36
C ASP A 65 -2.75 18.66 -10.06
N ALA A 66 -3.57 19.71 -10.21
CA ALA A 66 -4.21 20.41 -9.09
C ALA A 66 -5.08 19.48 -8.21
N GLU A 67 -5.63 18.41 -8.78
CA GLU A 67 -6.47 17.47 -8.05
C GLU A 67 -5.65 16.64 -7.06
N ILE A 68 -4.46 16.14 -7.46
CA ILE A 68 -3.54 15.45 -6.55
C ILE A 68 -3.11 16.40 -5.43
N MET A 69 -2.77 17.64 -5.78
CA MET A 69 -2.33 18.66 -4.82
C MET A 69 -3.42 18.95 -3.78
N SER A 70 -4.69 18.99 -4.22
CA SER A 70 -5.84 19.23 -3.33
C SER A 70 -6.10 18.11 -2.31
N LYS A 71 -5.52 16.92 -2.51
CA LYS A 71 -5.66 15.80 -1.56
C LYS A 71 -4.77 15.95 -0.34
N PHE A 72 -3.79 16.86 -0.35
CA PHE A 72 -3.06 17.20 0.86
C PHE A 72 -3.86 18.18 1.73
N HIS A 73 -4.16 17.80 2.97
CA HIS A 73 -4.81 18.68 3.94
C HIS A 73 -4.52 18.27 5.38
N VAL A 74 -4.80 19.19 6.31
CA VAL A 74 -4.65 18.99 7.76
C VAL A 74 -5.89 18.39 8.44
N ILE A 75 -7.02 18.27 7.73
CA ILE A 75 -8.28 17.74 8.29
C ILE A 75 -8.18 16.24 8.52
N GLU A 76 -8.39 15.80 9.76
CA GLU A 76 -8.19 14.41 10.16
C GLU A 76 -9.21 13.43 9.56
N SER A 77 -10.45 13.87 9.34
CA SER A 77 -11.53 12.99 8.85
C SER A 77 -11.48 12.69 7.36
N LYS A 78 -10.60 13.35 6.60
CA LYS A 78 -10.54 13.19 5.16
C LYS A 78 -9.52 12.12 4.78
N GLU A 79 -10.03 11.07 4.14
CA GLU A 79 -9.26 9.99 3.52
C GLU A 79 -9.71 9.85 2.07
N TYR A 80 -8.81 9.34 1.22
CA TYR A 80 -9.04 9.14 -0.21
C TYR A 80 -8.81 7.70 -0.60
N GLY A 81 -9.47 7.29 -1.69
CA GLY A 81 -9.27 6.01 -2.32
C GLY A 81 -8.11 6.09 -3.30
N PHE A 82 -7.16 5.17 -3.16
CA PHE A 82 -6.05 5.00 -4.09
C PHE A 82 -6.10 3.61 -4.68
N THR A 83 -5.83 3.47 -5.98
CA THR A 83 -5.73 2.16 -6.62
C THR A 83 -4.52 2.12 -7.54
N ALA A 84 -3.59 1.19 -7.30
CA ALA A 84 -2.54 0.87 -8.25
C ALA A 84 -2.89 -0.43 -8.96
N ARG A 85 -2.72 -0.47 -10.28
CA ARG A 85 -2.89 -1.67 -11.09
C ARG A 85 -1.58 -1.98 -11.80
N GLU A 86 -1.02 -3.15 -11.57
CA GLU A 86 0.15 -3.64 -12.29
C GLU A 86 -0.26 -4.78 -13.25
N ALA A 87 0.47 -4.91 -14.35
CA ALA A 87 0.36 -6.01 -15.29
C ALA A 87 1.58 -6.91 -15.17
N LEU A 88 1.34 -8.18 -14.82
CA LEU A 88 2.35 -9.24 -14.88
C LEU A 88 2.18 -10.00 -16.19
N GLU A 89 3.26 -10.27 -16.90
CA GLU A 89 3.25 -11.14 -18.07
C GLU A 89 4.11 -12.38 -17.81
N GLY A 90 3.54 -13.55 -18.05
CA GLY A 90 4.21 -14.85 -18.03
C GLY A 90 5.05 -15.09 -19.28
N ASP A 91 6.01 -16.02 -19.21
CA ASP A 91 6.74 -16.53 -20.38
C ASP A 91 5.86 -17.29 -21.37
N ASP A 92 4.68 -17.73 -20.94
CA ASP A 92 3.60 -18.30 -21.76
C ASP A 92 2.69 -17.23 -22.41
N GLY A 93 2.94 -15.95 -22.15
CA GLY A 93 2.11 -14.84 -22.62
C GLY A 93 0.84 -14.59 -21.79
N GLU A 94 0.60 -15.34 -20.71
CA GLU A 94 -0.51 -15.08 -19.81
C GLU A 94 -0.31 -13.74 -19.09
N VAL A 95 -1.29 -12.84 -19.20
CA VAL A 95 -1.28 -11.57 -18.47
C VAL A 95 -2.12 -11.69 -17.21
N THR A 96 -1.48 -11.51 -16.05
CA THR A 96 -2.16 -11.48 -14.75
C THR A 96 -2.18 -10.06 -14.20
N GLN A 97 -3.36 -9.56 -13.87
CA GLN A 97 -3.51 -8.28 -13.19
C GLN A 97 -3.10 -8.40 -11.71
N VAL A 98 -2.45 -7.37 -11.19
CA VAL A 98 -2.26 -7.15 -9.76
C VAL A 98 -2.92 -5.84 -9.40
N VAL A 99 -3.78 -5.85 -8.39
CA VAL A 99 -4.53 -4.68 -7.95
C VAL A 99 -4.24 -4.41 -6.48
N HIS A 100 -3.74 -3.21 -6.21
CA HIS A 100 -3.56 -2.65 -4.88
C HIS A 100 -4.70 -1.67 -4.63
N ASN A 101 -5.66 -2.04 -3.78
CA ASN A 101 -6.67 -1.12 -3.30
C ASN A 101 -6.23 -0.54 -1.95
N MET A 102 -6.23 0.77 -1.83
CA MET A 102 -5.67 1.49 -0.69
C MET A 102 -6.64 2.59 -0.28
N ARG A 103 -6.70 2.86 1.02
CA ARG A 103 -7.40 4.03 1.56
C ARG A 103 -6.54 4.67 2.63
N GLY A 104 -6.52 6.00 2.65
CA GLY A 104 -5.77 6.75 3.64
C GLY A 104 -5.56 8.20 3.25
N LYS A 105 -4.44 8.77 3.71
CA LYS A 105 -4.15 10.20 3.64
C LYS A 105 -2.88 10.47 2.87
N VAL A 106 -2.80 11.64 2.24
CA VAL A 106 -1.54 12.18 1.72
C VAL A 106 -0.74 12.75 2.90
N LYS A 107 0.36 12.08 3.25
CA LYS A 107 1.26 12.47 4.34
C LYS A 107 2.29 13.51 3.89
N LEU A 108 2.76 13.38 2.66
CA LEU A 108 3.78 14.26 2.08
C LEU A 108 3.43 14.54 0.62
N LEU A 109 3.60 15.80 0.24
CA LEU A 109 3.46 16.30 -1.11
C LEU A 109 4.67 17.19 -1.40
N ASP A 110 5.60 16.67 -2.18
CA ASP A 110 6.85 17.35 -2.53
C ASP A 110 6.88 17.57 -4.04
N ARG A 111 6.93 18.85 -4.45
CA ARG A 111 6.94 19.25 -5.87
C ARG A 111 8.36 19.40 -6.43
N GLY A 112 9.38 19.12 -5.62
CA GLY A 112 10.77 19.23 -5.99
C GLY A 112 11.17 20.63 -6.46
N GLU A 113 12.28 20.68 -7.18
CA GLU A 113 12.78 21.88 -7.84
C GLU A 113 12.36 21.88 -9.32
N THR A 114 11.93 23.02 -9.86
CA THR A 114 11.64 23.16 -11.28
C THR A 114 12.82 23.81 -11.99
N LYS A 115 13.44 23.09 -12.94
CA LYS A 115 14.56 23.57 -13.75
C LYS A 115 14.18 23.67 -15.22
N VAL A 116 14.65 24.74 -15.88
CA VAL A 116 14.42 24.93 -17.33
C VAL A 116 15.13 23.80 -18.08
N GLY A 117 14.40 23.09 -18.95
CA GLY A 117 14.94 22.00 -19.76
C GLY A 117 14.94 20.62 -19.10
N GLU A 118 14.55 20.52 -17.81
CA GLU A 118 14.39 19.24 -17.11
C GLU A 118 12.93 18.94 -16.80
N LYS A 119 12.60 17.64 -16.71
CA LYS A 119 11.26 17.21 -16.27
C LYS A 119 11.18 17.34 -14.75
N GLY A 120 10.24 18.14 -14.26
CA GLY A 120 9.87 18.15 -12.85
C GLY A 120 9.18 16.84 -12.45
N THR A 121 9.31 16.47 -11.18
CA THR A 121 8.58 15.34 -10.59
C THR A 121 7.96 15.74 -9.27
N ILE A 122 6.84 15.11 -8.94
CA ILE A 122 6.11 15.30 -7.70
C ILE A 122 6.12 13.99 -6.95
N LYS A 123 6.59 14.01 -5.71
CA LYS A 123 6.59 12.86 -4.80
C LYS A 123 5.42 12.97 -3.83
N VAL A 124 4.66 11.90 -3.72
CA VAL A 124 3.53 11.81 -2.81
C VAL A 124 3.72 10.60 -1.92
N SER A 125 3.81 10.81 -0.61
CA SER A 125 3.79 9.72 0.37
C SER A 125 2.41 9.59 0.99
N LEU A 126 1.93 8.36 1.07
CA LEU A 126 0.62 8.00 1.60
C LEU A 126 0.78 7.37 2.98
N ALA A 127 -0.10 7.72 3.91
CA ALA A 127 -0.31 7.02 5.17
C ALA A 127 -1.65 6.28 5.09
N LEU A 128 -1.63 4.95 5.14
CA LEU A 128 -2.78 4.12 4.82
C LEU A 128 -3.47 3.57 6.07
N SER A 129 -4.80 3.55 6.05
CA SER A 129 -5.68 2.92 7.04
C SER A 129 -6.22 1.56 6.55
N TYR A 130 -6.25 1.36 5.22
CA TYR A 130 -6.68 0.12 4.58
C TYR A 130 -5.78 -0.23 3.40
N TYR A 131 -5.49 -1.52 3.25
CA TYR A 131 -4.77 -2.07 2.11
C TYR A 131 -5.30 -3.44 1.72
N LYS A 132 -5.55 -3.65 0.43
CA LYS A 132 -5.91 -4.94 -0.14
C LYS A 132 -5.13 -5.22 -1.41
N LEU A 133 -4.49 -6.39 -1.46
CA LEU A 133 -3.73 -6.90 -2.58
C LEU A 133 -4.47 -8.06 -3.24
N THR A 134 -4.76 -7.91 -4.53
CA THR A 134 -5.43 -8.95 -5.34
C THR A 134 -4.57 -9.31 -6.54
N HIS A 135 -4.28 -10.60 -6.73
CA HIS A 135 -3.58 -11.13 -7.89
C HIS A 135 -4.55 -11.98 -8.70
N GLY A 136 -4.86 -11.58 -9.94
CA GLY A 136 -5.91 -12.21 -10.75
C GLY A 136 -7.26 -12.13 -10.04
N ALA A 137 -7.79 -13.29 -9.64
CA ALA A 137 -9.04 -13.43 -8.88
C ALA A 137 -8.83 -13.63 -7.37
N GLN A 138 -7.57 -13.81 -6.92
CA GLN A 138 -7.26 -14.17 -5.54
C GLN A 138 -6.91 -12.93 -4.72
N VAL A 139 -7.61 -12.73 -3.60
CA VAL A 139 -7.18 -11.79 -2.55
C VAL A 139 -6.00 -12.41 -1.81
N VAL A 140 -4.81 -11.86 -2.02
CA VAL A 140 -3.57 -12.33 -1.39
C VAL A 140 -3.52 -11.83 0.05
N GLN A 141 -3.81 -10.55 0.23
CA GLN A 141 -3.74 -9.89 1.53
C GLN A 141 -4.77 -8.78 1.66
N GLU A 142 -5.35 -8.65 2.84
CA GLU A 142 -6.25 -7.55 3.20
C GLU A 142 -5.93 -7.12 4.63
N ILE A 143 -5.73 -5.83 4.84
CA ILE A 143 -5.44 -5.22 6.14
C ILE A 143 -6.37 -4.02 6.30
N ASP A 144 -7.19 -4.05 7.34
CA ASP A 144 -7.96 -2.93 7.84
C ASP A 144 -7.51 -2.64 9.27
N VAL A 145 -6.80 -1.52 9.43
CA VAL A 145 -6.16 -1.17 10.72
C VAL A 145 -7.22 -0.81 11.75
N VAL A 146 -8.27 -0.10 11.36
CA VAL A 146 -9.30 0.39 12.28
C VAL A 146 -10.21 -0.73 12.74
N ASN A 147 -10.58 -1.62 11.82
CA ASN A 147 -11.47 -2.76 12.12
C ASN A 147 -10.70 -3.99 12.65
N MET A 148 -9.37 -3.89 12.82
CA MET A 148 -8.48 -5.00 13.17
C MET A 148 -8.71 -6.25 12.32
N ILE A 149 -8.84 -6.07 11.00
CA ILE A 149 -8.97 -7.19 10.06
C ILE A 149 -7.62 -7.38 9.40
N ALA A 150 -7.12 -8.61 9.44
CA ALA A 150 -5.98 -9.02 8.64
C ALA A 150 -6.32 -10.37 8.02
N ARG A 151 -6.51 -10.40 6.70
CA ARG A 151 -6.76 -11.63 5.95
C ARG A 151 -5.54 -12.01 5.13
N GLN A 152 -5.16 -13.27 5.25
CA GLN A 152 -4.08 -13.87 4.47
C GLN A 152 -4.65 -15.09 3.74
N GLY A 153 -4.62 -15.07 2.41
CA GLY A 153 -5.24 -16.12 1.60
C GLY A 153 -6.73 -16.34 1.88
N GLY A 154 -7.45 -15.28 2.29
CA GLY A 154 -8.88 -15.32 2.62
C GLY A 154 -9.21 -15.66 4.07
N ILE A 155 -8.24 -16.06 4.90
CA ILE A 155 -8.46 -16.39 6.32
C ILE A 155 -8.16 -15.17 7.18
N ASP A 156 -9.10 -14.77 8.05
CA ASP A 156 -8.92 -13.67 8.99
C ASP A 156 -8.16 -14.13 10.24
N VAL A 157 -6.89 -13.72 10.35
CA VAL A 157 -6.01 -14.16 11.43
C VAL A 157 -6.24 -13.41 12.74
N LEU A 158 -6.98 -12.31 12.72
CA LEU A 158 -7.29 -11.50 13.91
C LEU A 158 -8.69 -11.79 14.48
N ALA A 159 -9.45 -12.69 13.85
CA ALA A 159 -10.81 -13.03 14.28
C ALA A 159 -10.89 -13.51 15.74
N GLY A 160 -9.94 -14.34 16.19
CA GLY A 160 -9.89 -14.81 17.58
C GLY A 160 -9.63 -13.68 18.58
N ILE A 161 -8.73 -12.74 18.23
CA ILE A 161 -8.42 -11.58 19.08
C ILE A 161 -9.63 -10.66 19.17
N ARG A 162 -10.28 -10.35 18.04
CA ARG A 162 -11.51 -9.54 18.03
C ARG A 162 -12.62 -10.18 18.86
N GLY A 163 -12.82 -11.49 18.71
CA GLY A 163 -13.77 -12.25 19.53
C GLY A 163 -13.49 -12.17 21.03
N ALA A 164 -12.21 -12.23 21.44
CA ALA A 164 -11.81 -12.06 22.84
C ALA A 164 -12.04 -10.62 23.36
N LEU A 165 -12.00 -9.63 22.47
CA LEU A 165 -12.26 -8.22 22.76
C LEU A 165 -13.76 -7.85 22.66
N GLY A 166 -14.61 -8.76 22.20
CA GLY A 166 -16.05 -8.54 22.04
C GLY A 166 -16.42 -7.64 20.85
N ILE A 167 -15.58 -7.58 19.82
CA ILE A 167 -15.77 -6.78 18.58
C ILE A 167 -15.62 -7.61 17.31
#